data_AF-A0A4Q5QQG2-F1
#
_entry.id   AF-A0A4Q5QQG2-F1
#
_cell.length_a   1.000
_cell.length_b   1.000
_cell.length_c   1.000
_cell.angle_alpha   90.00
_cell.angle_beta   90.00
_cell.angle_gamma   90.00
#
_symmetry.space_group_name_H-M   'P 1'
#
loop_
_entity.id
_entity.type
_entity.pdbx_description
1 polymer ?
#
loop_
_entity_poly.entity_id
_entity_poly.type
_entity_poly.pdbx_seq_one_letter_code
_entity_poly.pdbx_strand_id
1 'polypeptide(L)'
;MLSSDASDELLQLRTELAVARDLAEKAQANALNAEAEAARVRAINADLLARDAHLELMNEKMRRDKYGASSERSRRLIDQLELTFEELEADAAEAESLGAIAAAKATTVTAFTRVRSTRRDFDPGLPREQVVIPAPELCPCCVSADLIHL
;
A
#
# COMPACT_ATOMS: atom_id res chain seq x y z
N MET A 1 59.63 4.35 6.72
CA MET A 1 58.68 5.21 7.44
C MET A 1 57.75 5.95 6.47
N LEU A 2 58.23 6.56 5.38
CA LEU A 2 57.38 7.24 4.38
C LEU A 2 56.31 6.38 3.65
N SER A 3 56.43 5.04 3.62
CA SER A 3 55.46 4.18 2.94
C SER A 3 54.25 3.80 3.79
N SER A 4 54.33 3.88 5.13
CA SER A 4 53.17 3.64 6.01
C SER A 4 52.21 4.83 5.96
N ASP A 5 52.74 6.05 5.95
CA ASP A 5 51.94 7.29 5.94
C ASP A 5 51.09 7.39 4.65
N ALA A 6 51.68 7.04 3.49
CA ALA A 6 50.94 6.97 2.22
C ALA A 6 49.88 5.85 2.20
N SER A 7 50.11 4.73 2.90
CA SER A 7 49.12 3.66 3.04
C SER A 7 47.96 4.09 3.93
N ASP A 8 48.24 4.81 5.01
CA ASP A 8 47.23 5.32 5.93
C ASP A 8 46.38 6.42 5.29
N GLU A 9 46.97 7.32 4.50
CA GLU A 9 46.25 8.31 3.68
C GLU A 9 45.32 7.64 2.66
N LEU A 10 45.78 6.59 1.97
CA LEU A 10 44.93 5.83 1.05
C LEU A 10 43.77 5.13 1.75
N LEU A 11 43.97 4.62 2.98
CA LEU A 11 42.89 4.05 3.79
C LEU A 11 41.88 5.12 4.22
N GLN A 12 42.34 6.29 4.66
CA GLN A 12 41.49 7.42 5.01
C GLN A 12 40.61 7.84 3.82
N LEU A 13 41.21 8.03 2.63
CA LEU A 13 40.47 8.38 1.42
C LEU A 13 39.44 7.31 1.03
N ARG A 14 39.76 6.02 1.20
CA ARG A 14 38.78 4.93 0.96
C ARG A 14 37.62 4.99 1.94
N THR A 15 37.88 5.29 3.22
CA THR A 15 36.81 5.45 4.21
C THR A 15 35.93 6.66 3.93
N GLU A 16 36.51 7.79 3.57
CA GLU A 16 35.77 9.00 3.19
C GLU A 16 34.91 8.76 1.95
N LEU A 17 35.44 8.07 0.94
CA LEU A 17 34.69 7.70 -0.26
C LEU A 17 33.53 6.73 0.05
N ALA A 18 33.73 5.79 0.97
CA ALA A 18 32.66 4.90 1.41
C ALA A 18 31.55 5.69 2.12
N VAL A 19 31.92 6.58 3.05
CA VAL A 19 30.96 7.46 3.75
C VAL A 19 30.22 8.36 2.75
N ALA A 20 30.92 8.95 1.78
CA ALA A 20 30.30 9.79 0.76
C ALA A 20 29.29 9.01 -0.10
N ARG A 21 29.60 7.75 -0.48
CA ARG A 21 28.67 6.87 -1.20
C ARG A 21 27.44 6.54 -0.36
N ASP A 22 27.63 6.17 0.89
CA ASP A 22 26.51 5.86 1.80
C ASP A 22 25.58 7.07 2.00
N LEU A 23 26.15 8.27 2.11
CA LEU A 23 25.36 9.51 2.20
C LEU A 23 24.61 9.80 0.90
N ALA A 24 25.24 9.59 -0.26
CA ALA A 24 24.60 9.78 -1.56
C ALA A 24 23.45 8.78 -1.78
N GLU A 25 23.64 7.51 -1.43
CA GLU A 25 22.60 6.48 -1.50
C GLU A 25 21.42 6.80 -0.57
N LYS A 26 21.69 7.23 0.66
CA LYS A 26 20.65 7.68 1.60
C LYS A 26 19.90 8.91 1.08
N ALA A 27 20.61 9.89 0.53
CA ALA A 27 20.00 11.08 -0.05
C ALA A 27 19.11 10.73 -1.24
N GLN A 28 19.56 9.81 -2.12
CA GLN A 28 18.78 9.33 -3.24
C GLN A 28 17.53 8.57 -2.79
N ALA A 29 17.66 7.67 -1.81
CA ALA A 29 16.52 6.96 -1.23
C ALA A 29 15.50 7.93 -0.61
N ASN A 30 15.97 8.94 0.13
CA ASN A 30 15.10 9.97 0.70
C ASN A 30 14.38 10.79 -0.38
N ALA A 31 15.06 11.16 -1.46
CA ALA A 31 14.46 11.87 -2.58
C ALA A 31 13.36 11.04 -3.25
N LEU A 32 13.62 9.76 -3.54
CA LEU A 32 12.62 8.85 -4.12
C LEU A 32 11.41 8.66 -3.18
N ASN A 33 11.64 8.54 -1.87
CA ASN A 33 10.57 8.44 -0.88
C ASN A 33 9.70 9.71 -0.84
N ALA A 34 10.34 10.89 -0.89
CA ALA A 34 9.63 12.17 -0.92
C ALA A 34 8.81 12.35 -2.21
N GLU A 35 9.35 11.95 -3.36
CA GLU A 35 8.63 11.93 -4.64
C GLU A 35 7.42 10.99 -4.58
N ALA A 36 7.58 9.79 -4.01
CA ALA A 36 6.48 8.84 -3.84
C ALA A 36 5.40 9.35 -2.88
N GLU A 37 5.77 10.04 -1.80
CA GLU A 37 4.82 10.68 -0.90
C GLU A 37 4.06 11.82 -1.60
N ALA A 38 4.76 12.71 -2.31
CA ALA A 38 4.13 13.79 -3.06
C ALA A 38 3.17 13.25 -4.13
N ALA A 39 3.55 12.19 -4.85
CA ALA A 39 2.69 11.55 -5.84
C ALA A 39 1.45 10.90 -5.20
N ARG A 40 1.60 10.25 -4.04
CA ARG A 40 0.47 9.71 -3.27
C ARG A 40 -0.51 10.81 -2.84
N VAL A 41 -0.01 11.92 -2.31
CA VAL A 41 -0.85 13.05 -1.90
C VAL A 41 -1.60 13.64 -3.10
N ARG A 42 -0.94 13.77 -4.26
CA ARG A 42 -1.61 14.20 -5.50
C ARG A 42 -2.71 13.25 -5.94
N ALA A 43 -2.47 11.94 -5.90
CA ALA A 43 -3.47 10.93 -6.23
C ALA A 43 -4.69 11.01 -5.29
N ILE A 44 -4.46 11.13 -3.98
CA ILE A 44 -5.54 11.31 -2.99
C ILE A 44 -6.34 12.59 -3.28
N ASN A 45 -5.65 13.70 -3.53
CA ASN A 45 -6.33 14.97 -3.81
C ASN A 45 -7.16 14.90 -5.10
N ALA A 46 -6.66 14.25 -6.15
CA ALA A 46 -7.40 14.08 -7.40
C ALA A 46 -8.64 13.19 -7.20
N ASP A 47 -8.52 12.08 -6.47
CA ASP A 47 -9.68 11.23 -6.09
C ASP A 47 -10.71 12.01 -5.26
N LEU A 48 -10.27 12.83 -4.30
CA LEU A 48 -11.17 13.68 -3.51
C LEU A 48 -11.92 14.69 -4.39
N LEU A 49 -11.25 15.34 -5.34
CA LEU A 49 -11.89 16.27 -6.27
C LEU A 49 -12.94 15.57 -7.15
N ALA A 50 -12.63 14.37 -7.67
CA ALA A 50 -13.58 13.58 -8.44
C ALA A 50 -14.82 13.20 -7.59
N ARG A 51 -14.63 12.82 -6.33
CA ARG A 51 -15.73 12.52 -5.40
C ARG A 51 -16.58 13.75 -5.09
N ASP A 52 -15.97 14.90 -4.89
CA ASP A 52 -16.70 16.15 -4.64
C ASP A 52 -17.56 16.51 -5.87
N ALA A 53 -17.01 16.41 -7.07
CA ALA A 53 -17.77 16.62 -8.31
C ALA A 53 -18.93 15.61 -8.48
N HIS A 54 -18.72 14.33 -8.13
CA HIS A 54 -19.79 13.33 -8.12
C HIS A 54 -20.91 13.68 -7.14
N LEU A 55 -20.56 14.15 -5.93
CA LEU A 55 -21.53 14.55 -4.92
C LEU A 55 -22.31 15.80 -5.36
N GLU A 56 -21.67 16.77 -6.00
CA GLU A 56 -22.33 17.94 -6.58
C GLU A 56 -23.33 17.54 -7.68
N LEU A 57 -22.91 16.66 -8.59
CA LEU A 57 -23.76 16.08 -9.63
C LEU A 57 -24.99 15.38 -9.02
N MET A 58 -24.78 14.55 -7.99
CA MET A 58 -25.86 13.81 -7.33
C MET A 58 -26.82 14.76 -6.60
N ASN A 59 -26.31 15.82 -5.98
CA ASN A 59 -27.13 16.86 -5.35
C ASN A 59 -28.05 17.54 -6.37
N GLU A 60 -27.54 17.90 -7.55
CA GLU A 60 -28.37 18.52 -8.59
C GLU A 60 -29.38 17.55 -9.20
N LYS A 61 -29.04 16.27 -9.37
CA LYS A 61 -30.00 15.22 -9.74
C LYS A 61 -31.15 15.12 -8.73
N MET A 62 -30.82 15.02 -7.43
CA MET A 62 -31.82 14.98 -6.36
C MET A 62 -32.67 16.26 -6.29
N ARG A 63 -32.08 17.44 -6.52
CA ARG A 63 -32.81 18.71 -6.59
C ARG A 63 -33.80 18.72 -7.75
N ARG A 64 -33.39 18.24 -8.93
CA ARG A 64 -34.27 18.13 -10.10
C ARG A 64 -35.46 17.19 -9.83
N ASP A 65 -35.21 16.05 -9.19
CA ASP A 65 -36.27 15.11 -8.84
C ASP A 65 -37.27 15.71 -7.85
N LYS A 66 -36.80 16.51 -6.89
CA LYS A 66 -37.64 17.17 -5.89
C LYS A 66 -38.44 18.36 -6.42
N TYR A 67 -37.82 19.20 -7.25
CA TYR A 67 -38.39 20.49 -7.66
C TYR A 67 -39.00 20.48 -9.07
N GLY A 68 -38.79 19.42 -9.86
CA GLY A 68 -39.49 19.16 -11.11
C GLY A 68 -38.58 19.09 -12.35
N ALA A 69 -38.88 18.13 -13.22
CA ALA A 69 -38.04 17.75 -14.36
C ALA A 69 -38.11 18.71 -15.57
N SER A 70 -39.00 19.71 -15.58
CA SER A 70 -39.28 20.61 -16.72
C SER A 70 -38.30 21.79 -16.87
N SER A 71 -37.40 21.99 -15.92
CA SER A 71 -36.43 23.10 -15.98
C SER A 71 -35.31 22.78 -16.97
N GLU A 72 -35.34 23.39 -18.16
CA GLU A 72 -34.23 23.30 -19.13
C GLU A 72 -32.89 23.69 -18.52
N ARG A 73 -32.88 24.70 -17.64
CA ARG A 73 -31.66 25.15 -16.94
C ARG A 73 -31.06 24.02 -16.08
N SER A 74 -31.89 23.28 -15.34
CA SER A 74 -31.41 22.19 -14.50
C SER A 74 -30.80 21.05 -15.32
N ARG A 75 -31.39 20.74 -16.48
CA ARG A 75 -30.85 19.75 -17.41
C ARG A 75 -29.46 20.15 -17.90
N ARG A 76 -29.31 21.38 -18.40
CA ARG A 76 -28.01 21.87 -18.89
C ARG A 76 -26.94 21.90 -17.80
N LEU A 77 -27.31 22.22 -16.56
CA LEU A 77 -26.38 22.19 -15.43
C LEU A 77 -25.92 20.76 -15.12
N ILE A 78 -26.85 19.79 -15.10
CA ILE A 78 -26.51 18.38 -14.89
C ILE A 78 -25.58 17.89 -16.00
N ASP A 79 -25.89 18.17 -17.27
CA ASP A 79 -25.06 17.78 -18.40
C ASP A 79 -23.63 18.35 -18.28
N GLN A 80 -23.48 19.58 -17.77
CA GLN A 80 -22.16 20.18 -17.48
C GLN A 80 -21.45 19.48 -16.33
N LEU A 81 -22.16 19.20 -15.23
CA LEU A 81 -21.59 18.52 -14.07
C LEU A 81 -21.15 17.09 -14.39
N GLU A 82 -21.87 16.39 -15.28
CA GLU A 82 -21.48 15.06 -15.77
C GLU A 82 -20.14 15.12 -16.50
N LEU A 83 -19.97 16.07 -17.43
CA LEU A 83 -18.69 16.27 -18.13
C LEU A 83 -17.55 16.61 -17.17
N THR A 84 -17.78 17.51 -16.20
CA THR A 84 -16.72 17.86 -15.23
C THR A 84 -16.34 16.70 -14.33
N PHE A 85 -17.31 15.84 -13.99
CA PHE A 85 -17.04 14.64 -13.21
C PHE A 85 -16.20 13.63 -14.00
N GLU A 86 -16.54 13.40 -15.27
CA GLU A 86 -15.75 12.52 -16.16
C GLU A 86 -14.31 13.01 -16.34
N GLU A 87 -14.10 14.33 -16.51
CA GLU A 87 -12.77 14.93 -16.58
C GLU A 87 -11.96 14.68 -15.29
N LEU A 88 -12.56 14.92 -14.13
CA LEU A 88 -11.87 14.73 -12.84
C LEU A 88 -11.63 13.26 -12.49
N GLU A 89 -12.50 12.34 -12.92
CA GLU A 89 -12.25 10.90 -12.80
C GLU A 89 -11.05 10.46 -13.64
N ALA A 90 -10.91 11.01 -14.86
CA ALA A 90 -9.75 10.73 -15.71
C ALA A 90 -8.46 11.26 -15.04
N ASP A 91 -8.48 12.49 -14.53
CA ASP A 91 -7.34 13.06 -13.79
C ASP A 91 -6.98 12.24 -12.55
N ALA A 92 -7.98 11.73 -11.81
CA ALA A 92 -7.77 10.87 -10.66
C ALA A 92 -7.10 9.53 -11.04
N ALA A 93 -7.55 8.90 -12.14
CA ALA A 93 -6.95 7.67 -12.66
C ALA A 93 -5.50 7.89 -13.11
N GLU A 94 -5.22 9.00 -13.80
CA GLU A 94 -3.85 9.37 -14.17
C GLU A 94 -2.98 9.59 -12.94
N ALA A 95 -3.46 10.35 -11.95
CA ALA A 95 -2.72 10.62 -10.73
C ALA A 95 -2.44 9.34 -9.92
N GLU A 96 -3.39 8.41 -9.84
CA GLU A 96 -3.20 7.09 -9.22
C GLU A 96 -2.08 6.32 -9.92
N SER A 97 -2.09 6.29 -11.26
CA SER A 97 -1.06 5.60 -12.04
C SER A 97 0.34 6.18 -11.80
N LEU A 98 0.46 7.51 -11.74
CA LEU A 98 1.72 8.20 -11.43
C LEU A 98 2.16 7.93 -9.98
N GLY A 99 1.20 7.88 -9.05
CA GLY A 99 1.43 7.47 -7.66
C GLY A 99 2.01 6.07 -7.55
N ALA A 100 1.45 5.11 -8.30
CA ALA A 100 1.94 3.73 -8.33
C ALA A 100 3.36 3.64 -8.90
N ILE A 101 3.66 4.37 -9.98
CA ILE A 101 5.01 4.43 -10.57
C ILE A 101 6.02 5.01 -9.59
N ALA A 102 5.68 6.10 -8.90
CA ALA A 102 6.56 6.72 -7.91
C ALA A 102 6.80 5.80 -6.71
N ALA A 103 5.75 5.14 -6.21
CA ALA A 103 5.86 4.14 -5.14
C ALA A 103 6.74 2.95 -5.54
N ALA A 104 6.65 2.50 -6.79
CA ALA A 104 7.51 1.43 -7.33
C ALA A 104 8.99 1.84 -7.40
N LYS A 105 9.30 3.12 -7.68
CA LYS A 105 10.68 3.64 -7.67
C LYS A 105 11.25 3.76 -6.26
N ALA A 106 10.42 4.11 -5.28
CA ALA A 106 10.82 4.24 -3.88
C ALA A 106 10.98 2.89 -3.17
N THR A 107 10.37 1.82 -3.69
CA THR A 107 10.47 0.48 -3.11
C THR A 107 11.82 -0.15 -3.45
N THR A 108 12.64 -0.37 -2.43
CA THR A 108 13.98 -0.97 -2.52
C THR A 108 13.96 -2.50 -2.50
N VAL A 109 12.79 -3.12 -2.60
CA VAL A 109 12.64 -4.58 -2.53
C VAL A 109 12.94 -5.17 -3.89
N THR A 110 14.01 -5.95 -3.99
CA THR A 110 14.30 -6.74 -5.18
C THR A 110 13.23 -7.81 -5.36
N ALA A 111 12.68 -7.92 -6.57
CA ALA A 111 11.75 -8.98 -6.88
C ALA A 111 12.50 -10.32 -6.79
N PHE A 112 12.12 -11.15 -5.82
CA PHE A 112 12.64 -12.51 -5.70
C PHE A 112 11.48 -13.51 -5.76
N THR A 113 11.68 -14.59 -6.51
CA THR A 113 10.75 -15.71 -6.52
C THR A 113 10.94 -16.50 -5.24
N ARG A 114 9.95 -16.44 -4.35
CA ARG A 114 9.94 -17.28 -3.15
C ARG A 114 9.89 -18.74 -3.58
N VAL A 115 11.00 -19.46 -3.44
CA VAL A 115 11.01 -20.91 -3.62
C VAL A 115 10.12 -21.51 -2.53
N ARG A 116 9.06 -22.21 -2.93
CA ARG A 116 8.15 -22.88 -2.00
C ARG A 116 8.94 -23.96 -1.29
N SER A 117 9.26 -23.76 -0.01
CA SER A 117 9.82 -24.84 0.79
C SER A 117 8.79 -25.97 0.86
N THR A 118 9.19 -27.17 0.49
CA THR A 118 8.40 -28.37 0.79
C THR A 118 8.36 -28.54 2.30
N ARG A 119 7.28 -29.13 2.83
CA ARG A 119 7.22 -29.50 4.24
C ARG A 119 8.44 -30.37 4.53
N ARG A 120 9.33 -29.92 5.41
CA ARG A 120 10.47 -30.73 5.85
C ARG A 120 9.89 -31.84 6.72
N ASP A 121 10.06 -33.08 6.31
CA ASP A 121 9.67 -34.21 7.15
C ASP A 121 10.51 -34.20 8.43
N PHE A 122 9.88 -34.56 9.54
CA PHE A 122 10.60 -34.76 10.80
C PHE A 122 11.50 -35.99 10.69
N ASP A 123 12.67 -35.95 11.35
CA ASP A 123 13.59 -37.09 11.43
C ASP A 123 12.83 -38.33 11.96
N PRO A 124 12.98 -39.53 11.35
CA PRO A 124 12.35 -40.76 11.81
C PRO A 124 12.61 -41.08 13.30
N GLY A 125 13.74 -40.61 13.86
CA GLY A 125 14.11 -40.84 15.26
C GLY A 125 13.60 -39.80 16.25
N LEU A 126 12.84 -38.78 15.81
CA LEU A 126 12.39 -37.73 16.71
C LEU A 126 11.37 -38.29 17.73
N PRO A 127 11.58 -38.12 19.04
CA PRO A 127 10.61 -38.55 20.04
C PRO A 127 9.29 -37.81 19.81
N ARG A 128 8.20 -38.56 19.65
CA ARG A 128 6.85 -38.02 19.50
C ARG A 128 6.11 -38.18 20.81
N GLU A 129 5.65 -37.07 21.37
CA GLU A 129 4.73 -37.08 22.51
C GLU A 129 3.30 -36.94 21.98
N GLN A 130 2.43 -37.87 22.38
CA GLN A 130 0.99 -37.73 22.17
C GLN A 130 0.37 -37.17 23.44
N VAL A 131 -0.07 -35.91 23.36
CA VAL A 131 -0.87 -35.29 24.42
C VAL A 131 -2.34 -35.49 24.05
N VAL A 132 -3.02 -36.39 24.75
CA VAL A 132 -4.48 -36.54 24.65
C VAL A 132 -5.10 -35.52 25.58
N ILE A 133 -5.75 -34.50 25.01
CA ILE A 133 -6.56 -33.55 25.77
C ILE A 133 -7.97 -34.14 25.85
N PRO A 134 -8.47 -34.51 27.05
CA PRO A 134 -9.82 -35.04 27.17
C PRO A 134 -10.84 -33.98 26.76
N ALA A 135 -11.90 -34.42 26.09
CA ALA A 135 -13.04 -33.54 25.85
C ALA A 135 -13.59 -33.05 27.20
N PRO A 136 -13.98 -31.78 27.31
CA PRO A 136 -14.62 -31.29 28.52
C PRO A 136 -15.93 -32.05 28.75
N GLU A 137 -16.23 -32.39 30.00
CA GLU A 137 -17.46 -33.12 30.37
C GLU A 137 -18.74 -32.31 30.06
N LEU A 138 -18.62 -31.01 29.83
CA LEU A 138 -19.70 -30.07 29.56
C LEU A 138 -19.28 -29.10 28.46
N CYS A 139 -20.15 -28.84 27.47
CA CYS A 139 -19.86 -27.76 26.50
C CYS A 139 -19.88 -26.41 27.24
N PRO A 140 -18.85 -25.56 27.12
CA PRO A 140 -18.90 -24.18 27.66
C PRO A 140 -19.98 -23.33 26.98
N CYS A 141 -20.53 -23.79 25.86
CA CYS A 141 -21.56 -23.13 25.07
C CYS A 141 -23.00 -23.44 25.50
N CYS A 142 -23.28 -24.66 25.96
CA CYS A 142 -24.65 -25.13 26.18
C CYS A 142 -24.83 -26.07 27.39
N VAL A 143 -23.76 -26.39 28.13
CA VAL A 143 -23.79 -27.19 29.37
C VAL A 143 -24.47 -28.57 29.18
N SER A 144 -24.44 -29.12 27.96
CA SER A 144 -24.89 -30.49 27.72
C SER A 144 -23.80 -31.49 28.11
N ALA A 145 -24.22 -32.63 28.68
CA ALA A 145 -23.33 -33.73 29.07
C ALA A 145 -23.08 -34.76 27.95
N ASP A 146 -23.70 -34.59 26.79
CA ASP A 146 -23.66 -35.55 25.66
C ASP A 146 -22.39 -35.41 24.79
N LEU A 147 -21.22 -35.31 25.41
CA LEU A 147 -19.92 -35.18 24.72
C LEU A 147 -19.02 -36.41 24.87
N ILE A 148 -19.48 -37.45 25.56
CA ILE A 148 -18.71 -38.68 25.82
C ILE A 148 -19.24 -39.80 24.93
N HIS A 149 -18.86 -39.78 23.66
CA HIS A 149 -18.83 -40.99 22.84
C HIS A 149 -17.44 -41.12 22.22
N LEU A 150 -16.73 -42.16 22.68
CA LEU A 150 -15.49 -42.70 22.08
C LEU A 150 -15.72 -43.11 20.63
#